data_AF-A0A368H8C3-F1
#
_entry.id   AF-A0A368H8C3-F1
#
_cell.length_a   1.000
_cell.length_b   1.000
_cell.length_c   1.000
_cell.angle_alpha   90.00
_cell.angle_beta   90.00
_cell.angle_gamma   90.00
#
_symmetry.space_group_name_H-M   'P 1'
#
loop_
_entity.id
_entity.type
_entity.pdbx_description
1 polymer ?
#
loop_
_entity_poly.entity_id
_entity_poly.type
_entity_poly.pdbx_seq_one_letter_code
_entity_poly.pdbx_strand_id
1 'polypeptide(L)'
;MYNKNGAKAANPNLYTVAQNGFCGGCKDCVDGLCPKYFEPSYLTSKVCSNCGATPDYFRESALYQHNYYRRLLATGWAEDKKIMYAKPAKAMLELEYGKGLEDAAKAYITNNNGKCPEKAENPDLAGENFYLDHNYELTREEVIQKAMEHWWSPLKEKGFGNDLQYDNIKDNDVKALANVVYDKTAKMGCAARTCKPQGIIVVDCRYNEKIAAGVNVYETGKRSCNPCPTGKTCSKLGGLCV
;
A
#
# COMPACT_ATOMS: atom_id res chain seq x y z
N MET A 1 -0.80 -9.25 20.71
CA MET A 1 0.30 -9.99 21.35
C MET A 1 0.57 -9.37 22.71
N TYR A 2 0.71 -10.18 23.76
CA TYR A 2 1.11 -9.69 25.09
C TYR A 2 2.62 -9.85 25.27
N ASN A 3 3.29 -8.86 25.86
CA ASN A 3 4.74 -8.88 26.07
C ASN A 3 5.18 -9.77 27.26
N LYS A 4 4.23 -10.31 28.03
CA LYS A 4 4.47 -11.27 29.11
C LYS A 4 3.40 -12.36 29.10
N ASN A 5 3.80 -13.60 29.40
CA ASN A 5 2.89 -14.74 29.51
C ASN A 5 2.37 -14.87 30.95
N GLY A 6 1.13 -14.42 31.18
CA GLY A 6 0.46 -14.53 32.48
C GLY A 6 0.19 -15.97 32.91
N ALA A 7 0.09 -16.92 31.97
CA ALA A 7 -0.18 -18.33 32.25
C ALA A 7 1.08 -19.16 32.52
N LYS A 8 2.28 -18.55 32.53
CA LYS A 8 3.52 -19.27 32.84
C LYS A 8 3.50 -19.68 34.32
N ALA A 9 3.68 -20.97 34.61
CA ALA A 9 3.65 -21.53 35.97
C ALA A 9 4.60 -20.83 36.98
N ALA A 10 5.65 -20.17 36.48
CA ALA A 10 6.58 -19.36 37.28
C ALA A 10 6.03 -17.98 37.70
N ASN A 11 4.77 -17.66 37.40
CA ASN A 11 4.15 -16.38 37.72
C ASN A 11 3.04 -16.59 38.79
N PRO A 12 3.42 -16.73 40.08
CA PRO A 12 2.49 -17.13 41.13
C PRO A 12 1.39 -16.11 41.41
N ASN A 13 1.60 -14.85 41.02
CA ASN A 13 0.65 -13.75 41.18
C ASN A 13 0.47 -13.01 39.85
N LEU A 14 -0.77 -12.94 39.36
CA LEU A 14 -1.12 -12.18 38.15
C LEU A 14 -1.10 -10.67 38.39
N TYR A 15 -1.35 -10.25 39.63
CA TYR A 15 -1.36 -8.86 40.07
C TYR A 15 -1.01 -8.79 41.57
N THR A 16 -0.66 -7.59 42.05
CA THR A 16 -0.46 -7.32 43.48
C THR A 16 -1.73 -6.73 44.06
N VAL A 17 -2.23 -7.28 45.17
CA VAL A 17 -3.41 -6.75 45.86
C VAL A 17 -3.08 -5.37 46.43
N ALA A 18 -3.88 -4.37 46.05
CA ALA A 18 -3.71 -3.00 46.54
C ALA A 18 -4.19 -2.89 47.99
N GLN A 19 -3.36 -2.31 48.86
CA GLN A 19 -3.72 -2.06 50.26
C GLN A 19 -4.39 -0.69 50.47
N ASN A 20 -4.08 0.31 49.64
CA ASN A 20 -4.62 1.67 49.71
C ASN A 20 -4.81 2.26 48.30
N GLY A 21 -5.99 2.04 47.70
CA GLY A 21 -6.36 2.58 46.39
C GLY A 21 -5.62 1.95 45.19
N PHE A 22 -6.14 2.19 43.99
CA PHE A 22 -5.51 1.72 42.75
C PHE A 22 -4.22 2.52 42.45
N CYS A 23 -3.31 1.96 41.64
CA CYS A 23 -2.11 2.62 41.11
C CYS A 23 -1.00 3.02 42.11
N GLY A 24 -1.00 2.55 43.37
CA GLY A 24 0.04 2.91 44.35
C GLY A 24 1.49 2.56 43.98
N GLY A 25 1.71 1.79 42.90
CA GLY A 25 3.02 1.38 42.41
C GLY A 25 3.51 2.09 41.14
N CYS A 26 2.84 3.15 40.67
CA CYS A 26 3.20 3.84 39.44
C CYS A 26 3.04 5.36 39.53
N LYS A 27 3.73 6.07 38.62
CA LYS A 27 3.77 7.54 38.59
C LYS A 27 2.45 8.17 38.15
N ASP A 28 1.79 7.55 37.17
CA ASP A 28 0.55 8.02 36.58
C ASP A 28 -0.58 7.00 36.83
N CYS A 29 -1.82 7.46 36.95
CA CYS A 29 -2.99 6.60 37.12
C CYS A 29 -4.13 7.11 36.24
N VAL A 30 -4.60 6.27 35.34
CA VAL A 30 -5.74 6.56 34.46
C VAL A 30 -6.78 5.48 34.70
N ASP A 31 -7.93 5.87 35.24
CA ASP A 31 -9.06 4.96 35.53
C ASP A 31 -8.66 3.70 36.34
N GLY A 32 -7.74 3.86 37.29
CA GLY A 32 -7.26 2.76 38.14
C GLY A 32 -6.19 1.87 37.49
N LEU A 33 -5.69 2.22 36.31
CA LEU A 33 -4.60 1.53 35.61
C LEU A 33 -3.31 2.36 35.65
N CYS A 34 -2.20 1.69 35.93
CA CYS A 34 -0.87 2.24 35.72
C CYS A 34 -0.57 2.24 34.21
N PRO A 35 -0.61 3.38 33.52
CA PRO A 35 -0.31 3.41 32.10
C PRO A 35 1.16 3.06 31.92
N LYS A 36 1.42 2.08 31.07
CA LYS A 36 2.75 1.82 30.54
C LYS A 36 2.75 2.36 29.13
N TYR A 37 3.52 3.41 28.88
CA TYR A 37 3.83 3.83 27.53
C TYR A 37 4.62 2.69 26.88
N PHE A 38 4.00 2.05 25.89
CA PHE A 38 4.65 0.98 25.15
C PHE A 38 5.47 1.63 24.05
N GLU A 39 6.79 1.41 24.07
CA GLU A 39 7.61 1.65 22.89
C GLU A 39 7.16 0.69 21.79
N PRO A 40 6.77 1.20 20.60
CA PRO A 40 6.42 0.34 19.49
C PRO A 40 7.57 -0.61 19.17
N SER A 41 7.27 -1.91 19.07
CA SER A 41 8.25 -2.86 18.57
C SER A 41 8.51 -2.56 17.11
N TYR A 42 9.76 -2.29 16.76
CA TYR A 42 10.18 -2.17 15.37
C TYR A 42 10.27 -3.57 14.76
N LEU A 43 9.48 -3.80 13.72
CA LEU A 43 9.45 -5.07 13.01
C LEU A 43 10.26 -4.94 11.72
N THR A 44 11.03 -5.99 11.40
CA THR A 44 11.63 -6.10 10.08
C THR A 44 10.51 -6.40 9.08
N SER A 45 10.47 -5.65 7.98
CA SER A 45 9.45 -5.85 6.96
C SER A 45 9.58 -7.23 6.33
N LYS A 46 8.44 -7.91 6.15
CA LYS A 46 8.37 -9.22 5.49
C LYS A 46 8.50 -9.11 3.97
N VAL A 47 8.21 -7.92 3.43
CA VAL A 47 8.23 -7.66 1.98
C VAL A 47 9.49 -6.91 1.54
N CYS A 48 10.26 -6.36 2.47
CA CYS A 48 11.50 -5.66 2.19
C CYS A 48 12.56 -5.91 3.27
N SER A 49 13.39 -6.94 3.08
CA SER A 49 14.41 -7.36 4.06
C SER A 49 15.58 -6.38 4.22
N ASN A 50 15.86 -5.60 3.17
CA ASN A 50 16.90 -4.56 3.20
C ASN A 50 16.35 -3.18 3.60
N CYS A 51 15.04 -3.06 3.83
CA CYS A 51 14.46 -1.85 4.39
C CYS A 51 14.72 -1.76 5.90
N GLY A 52 14.83 -0.54 6.42
CA GLY A 52 14.91 -0.33 7.87
C GLY A 52 13.62 -0.76 8.57
N ALA A 53 13.75 -1.29 9.79
CA ALA A 53 12.60 -1.71 10.59
C ALA A 53 11.63 -0.54 10.83
N THR A 54 10.33 -0.83 10.86
CA THR A 54 9.26 0.15 11.10
C THR A 54 8.33 -0.37 12.21
N PRO A 55 7.66 0.51 12.95
CA PRO A 55 6.67 0.10 13.96
C PRO A 55 5.32 -0.30 13.35
N ASP A 56 5.17 -0.11 12.04
CA ASP A 56 3.96 -0.28 11.25
C ASP A 56 4.11 -1.34 10.16
N TYR A 57 2.96 -1.78 9.63
CA TYR A 57 2.86 -2.70 8.48
C TYR A 57 2.62 -1.96 7.16
N PHE A 58 3.09 -0.71 7.04
CA PHE A 58 2.81 0.15 5.89
C PHE A 58 3.24 -0.50 4.56
N ARG A 59 4.42 -1.13 4.52
CA ARG A 59 4.97 -1.73 3.29
C ARG A 59 4.17 -2.94 2.85
N GLU A 60 3.83 -3.79 3.81
CA GLU A 60 2.98 -4.96 3.61
C GLU A 60 1.60 -4.54 3.11
N SER A 61 0.97 -3.57 3.76
CA SER A 61 -0.32 -3.01 3.36
C SER A 61 -0.26 -2.44 1.94
N ALA A 62 0.79 -1.69 1.60
CA ALA A 62 0.97 -1.17 0.25
C ALA A 62 1.07 -2.32 -0.78
N LEU A 63 2.00 -3.27 -0.58
CA LEU A 63 2.24 -4.34 -1.55
C LEU A 63 1.05 -5.28 -1.72
N TYR A 64 0.47 -5.74 -0.62
CA TYR A 64 -0.57 -6.76 -0.64
C TYR A 64 -1.87 -6.23 -1.25
N GLN A 65 -2.22 -4.96 -1.01
CA GLN A 65 -3.39 -4.34 -1.65
C GLN A 65 -3.20 -4.19 -3.16
N HIS A 66 -2.01 -3.76 -3.62
CA HIS A 66 -1.73 -3.71 -5.06
C HIS A 66 -1.87 -5.10 -5.70
N ASN A 67 -1.23 -6.12 -5.14
CA ASN A 67 -1.29 -7.47 -5.70
C ASN A 67 -2.68 -8.10 -5.59
N TYR A 68 -3.47 -7.75 -4.57
CA TYR A 68 -4.88 -8.13 -4.49
C TYR A 68 -5.68 -7.57 -5.68
N TYR A 69 -5.60 -6.26 -5.94
CA TYR A 69 -6.32 -5.63 -7.04
C TYR A 69 -5.83 -6.06 -8.42
N ARG A 70 -4.51 -6.21 -8.60
CA ARG A 70 -3.93 -6.79 -9.81
C ARG A 70 -4.46 -8.19 -10.09
N ARG A 71 -4.54 -9.04 -9.05
CA ARG A 71 -5.11 -10.40 -9.18
C ARG A 71 -6.60 -10.35 -9.52
N LEU A 72 -7.36 -9.50 -8.84
CA LEU A 72 -8.80 -9.32 -9.07
C LEU A 72 -9.09 -8.91 -10.53
N LEU A 73 -8.32 -7.95 -11.05
CA LEU A 73 -8.40 -7.55 -12.45
C LEU A 73 -7.96 -8.66 -13.39
N ALA A 74 -6.78 -9.24 -13.16
CA ALA A 74 -6.20 -10.22 -14.07
C ALA A 74 -7.08 -11.47 -14.25
N THR A 75 -7.83 -11.83 -13.22
CA THR A 75 -8.75 -12.98 -13.24
C THR A 75 -10.12 -12.65 -13.85
N GLY A 76 -10.39 -11.39 -14.20
CA GLY A 76 -11.65 -10.95 -14.82
C GLY A 76 -12.79 -10.75 -13.83
N TRP A 77 -12.50 -10.62 -12.54
CA TRP A 77 -13.50 -10.43 -11.48
C TRP A 77 -13.68 -8.97 -11.05
N ALA A 78 -12.85 -8.07 -11.57
CA ALA A 78 -12.95 -6.65 -11.25
C ALA A 78 -14.06 -5.98 -12.07
N GLU A 79 -15.02 -5.34 -11.39
CA GLU A 79 -16.09 -4.58 -12.04
C GLU A 79 -15.52 -3.39 -12.82
N ASP A 80 -15.85 -3.28 -14.10
CA ASP A 80 -15.50 -2.16 -14.96
C ASP A 80 -16.77 -1.43 -15.40
N LYS A 81 -16.81 -0.11 -15.21
CA LYS A 81 -18.00 0.69 -15.52
C LYS A 81 -18.51 0.53 -16.96
N LYS A 82 -17.60 0.40 -17.92
CA LYS A 82 -17.89 0.44 -19.36
C LYS A 82 -18.21 -0.92 -19.95
N ILE A 83 -17.65 -1.99 -19.39
CA ILE A 83 -17.78 -3.36 -19.93
C ILE A 83 -18.23 -4.40 -18.90
N MET A 84 -18.82 -3.95 -17.78
CA MET A 84 -19.30 -4.74 -16.64
C MET A 84 -18.16 -5.38 -15.81
N TYR A 85 -17.24 -6.10 -16.45
CA TYR A 85 -16.04 -6.64 -15.84
C TYR A 85 -14.82 -6.39 -16.73
N ALA A 86 -13.69 -6.05 -16.12
CA ALA A 86 -12.43 -5.90 -16.82
C ALA A 86 -12.04 -7.21 -17.52
N LYS A 87 -11.43 -7.10 -18.71
CA LYS A 87 -10.96 -8.28 -19.44
C LYS A 87 -9.84 -8.96 -18.65
N PRO A 88 -9.76 -10.31 -18.62
CA PRO A 88 -8.65 -10.99 -17.97
C PRO A 88 -7.30 -10.56 -18.56
N ALA A 89 -6.32 -10.35 -17.70
CA ALA A 89 -4.96 -10.00 -18.13
C ALA A 89 -4.17 -11.28 -18.44
N LYS A 90 -3.57 -11.34 -19.62
CA LYS A 90 -2.81 -12.50 -20.11
C LYS A 90 -1.64 -12.86 -19.20
N ALA A 91 -0.90 -11.85 -18.73
CA ALA A 91 0.42 -12.01 -18.10
C ALA A 91 0.72 -10.92 -17.05
N MET A 92 -0.21 -10.65 -16.13
CA MET A 92 -0.01 -9.67 -15.04
C MET A 92 1.12 -10.11 -14.10
N LEU A 93 2.19 -9.33 -13.98
CA LEU A 93 3.27 -9.62 -13.03
C LEU A 93 2.83 -9.39 -11.56
N GLU A 94 3.26 -10.25 -10.65
CA GLU A 94 3.19 -9.95 -9.21
C GLU A 94 4.22 -8.86 -8.88
N LEU A 95 3.82 -7.86 -8.10
CA LEU A 95 4.72 -6.83 -7.62
C LEU A 95 5.55 -7.34 -6.45
N GLU A 96 6.82 -6.95 -6.43
CA GLU A 96 7.73 -7.04 -5.30
C GLU A 96 7.99 -5.65 -4.70
N TYR A 97 8.34 -5.59 -3.42
CA TYR A 97 8.68 -4.32 -2.79
C TYR A 97 10.13 -3.92 -3.09
N GLY A 98 10.34 -2.71 -3.60
CA GLY A 98 11.64 -2.17 -3.97
C GLY A 98 12.07 -1.04 -3.05
N LYS A 99 13.08 -1.27 -2.21
CA LYS A 99 13.65 -0.24 -1.32
C LYS A 99 14.04 1.05 -2.06
N GLY A 100 14.67 0.94 -3.23
CA GLY A 100 15.08 2.14 -3.99
C GLY A 100 13.89 3.00 -4.45
N LEU A 101 12.73 2.39 -4.71
CA LEU A 101 11.50 3.11 -5.04
C LEU A 101 10.88 3.77 -3.80
N GLU A 102 10.92 3.12 -2.63
CA GLU A 102 10.57 3.75 -1.34
C GLU A 102 11.50 4.93 -1.03
N ASP A 103 12.81 4.79 -1.23
CA ASP A 103 13.78 5.86 -0.97
C ASP A 103 13.50 7.07 -1.88
N ALA A 104 13.17 6.85 -3.16
CA ALA A 104 12.77 7.91 -4.09
C ALA A 104 11.46 8.59 -3.67
N ALA A 105 10.42 7.81 -3.34
CA ALA A 105 9.16 8.33 -2.82
C ALA A 105 9.37 9.18 -1.56
N LYS A 106 10.20 8.67 -0.63
CA LYS A 106 10.55 9.34 0.62
C LYS A 106 11.31 10.63 0.38
N ALA A 107 12.26 10.64 -0.55
CA ALA A 107 13.00 11.84 -0.93
C ALA A 107 12.04 12.93 -1.41
N TYR A 108 11.08 12.60 -2.29
CA TYR A 108 10.11 13.57 -2.80
C TYR A 108 9.24 14.16 -1.68
N ILE A 109 8.63 13.32 -0.85
CA ILE A 109 7.72 13.81 0.21
C ILE A 109 8.45 14.50 1.37
N THR A 110 9.79 14.39 1.45
CA THR A 110 10.61 15.06 2.47
C THR A 110 11.30 16.33 1.97
N ASN A 111 11.65 16.40 0.68
CA ASN A 111 12.49 17.43 0.09
C ASN A 111 11.70 18.67 -0.39
N ASN A 112 10.93 19.28 0.51
CA ASN A 112 10.19 20.52 0.21
C ASN A 112 10.29 21.54 1.35
N ASN A 113 11.52 21.90 1.76
CA ASN A 113 11.79 22.91 2.80
C ASN A 113 11.01 22.69 4.10
N GLY A 114 10.92 21.43 4.54
CA GLY A 114 10.17 21.05 5.73
C GLY A 114 8.66 20.85 5.53
N LYS A 115 8.10 21.21 4.37
CA LYS A 115 6.71 20.97 4.00
C LYS A 115 6.53 19.62 3.28
N CYS A 116 5.30 19.08 3.25
CA CYS A 116 4.89 18.03 2.32
C CYS A 116 4.54 18.66 0.96
N PRO A 117 4.75 17.96 -0.16
CA PRO A 117 4.15 18.34 -1.45
C PRO A 117 2.62 18.18 -1.41
N GLU A 118 1.91 18.87 -2.30
CA GLU A 118 0.44 18.80 -2.43
C GLU A 118 -0.01 18.08 -3.71
N LYS A 119 0.94 17.62 -4.52
CA LYS A 119 0.73 16.93 -5.79
C LYS A 119 1.87 15.95 -6.06
N ALA A 120 1.72 15.14 -7.09
CA ALA A 120 2.77 14.26 -7.60
C ALA A 120 3.99 15.05 -8.13
N GLU A 121 5.16 14.42 -8.09
CA GLU A 121 6.40 14.91 -8.70
C GLU A 121 6.31 14.90 -10.22
N ASN A 122 5.80 13.79 -10.78
CA ASN A 122 5.54 13.64 -12.20
C ASN A 122 4.12 14.11 -12.54
N PRO A 123 3.93 15.23 -13.25
CA PRO A 123 2.61 15.74 -13.62
C PRO A 123 1.81 14.78 -14.51
N ASP A 124 2.49 13.91 -15.26
CA ASP A 124 1.85 12.92 -16.13
C ASP A 124 1.42 11.65 -15.37
N LEU A 125 1.77 11.55 -14.08
CA LEU A 125 1.55 10.40 -13.20
C LEU A 125 2.23 9.10 -13.67
N ALA A 126 2.97 9.09 -14.78
CA ALA A 126 3.59 7.88 -15.29
C ALA A 126 4.65 7.33 -14.31
N GLY A 127 4.40 6.13 -13.76
CA GLY A 127 5.28 5.49 -12.79
C GLY A 127 5.19 6.07 -11.37
N GLU A 128 4.16 6.88 -11.08
CA GLU A 128 3.95 7.50 -9.77
C GLU A 128 2.46 7.65 -9.46
N ASN A 129 2.07 7.24 -8.26
CA ASN A 129 0.78 7.59 -7.69
C ASN A 129 1.00 8.41 -6.41
N PHE A 130 0.26 9.51 -6.30
CA PHE A 130 0.30 10.41 -5.15
C PHE A 130 -1.10 10.55 -4.55
N TYR A 131 -1.18 10.66 -3.22
CA TYR A 131 -2.42 10.85 -2.49
C TYR A 131 -2.20 11.79 -1.31
N LEU A 132 -3.20 12.62 -1.03
CA LEU A 132 -3.22 13.58 0.07
C LEU A 132 -4.55 13.47 0.80
N ASP A 133 -4.49 13.39 2.12
CA ASP A 133 -5.66 13.47 3.01
C ASP A 133 -5.46 14.62 4.01
N HIS A 134 -6.54 15.38 4.26
CA HIS A 134 -6.56 16.48 5.23
C HIS A 134 -6.75 16.00 6.68
N ASN A 135 -7.02 14.72 6.89
CA ASN A 135 -6.95 14.10 8.20
C ASN A 135 -5.52 13.65 8.49
N TYR A 136 -4.70 14.57 9.01
CA TYR A 136 -3.31 14.30 9.36
C TYR A 136 -3.12 13.36 10.56
N GLU A 137 -4.19 12.99 11.26
CA GLU A 137 -4.17 12.06 12.39
C GLU A 137 -4.19 10.59 11.96
N LEU A 138 -4.46 10.32 10.68
CA LEU A 138 -4.40 8.96 10.14
C LEU A 138 -3.01 8.35 10.35
N THR A 139 -3.01 7.08 10.74
CA THR A 139 -1.81 6.24 10.70
C THR A 139 -1.34 6.03 9.27
N ARG A 140 -0.09 5.58 9.13
CA ARG A 140 0.49 5.25 7.81
C ARG A 140 -0.32 4.12 7.15
N GLU A 141 -0.77 3.14 7.91
CA GLU A 141 -1.61 2.03 7.42
C GLU A 141 -3.00 2.49 6.94
N GLU A 142 -3.65 3.39 7.67
CA GLU A 142 -4.96 3.91 7.26
C GLU A 142 -4.86 4.77 5.99
N VAL A 143 -3.85 5.64 5.90
CA VAL A 143 -3.71 6.50 4.71
C VAL A 143 -3.36 5.71 3.45
N ILE A 144 -2.55 4.63 3.54
CA ILE A 144 -2.29 3.79 2.36
C ILE A 144 -3.53 2.99 1.94
N GLN A 145 -4.37 2.56 2.87
CA GLN A 145 -5.65 1.92 2.53
C GLN A 145 -6.55 2.88 1.76
N LYS A 146 -6.72 4.11 2.26
CA LYS A 146 -7.47 5.16 1.54
C LYS A 146 -6.87 5.50 0.18
N ALA A 147 -5.55 5.61 0.09
CA ALA A 147 -4.86 5.86 -1.18
C ALA A 147 -5.14 4.74 -2.19
N MET A 148 -5.09 3.48 -1.75
CA MET A 148 -5.40 2.33 -2.59
C MET A 148 -6.86 2.31 -3.04
N GLU A 149 -7.81 2.60 -2.15
CA GLU A 149 -9.22 2.74 -2.50
C GLU A 149 -9.41 3.83 -3.57
N HIS A 150 -8.78 4.99 -3.38
CA HIS A 150 -8.84 6.11 -4.31
C HIS A 150 -8.23 5.77 -5.68
N TRP A 151 -7.09 5.09 -5.74
CA TRP A 151 -6.46 4.71 -7.00
C TRP A 151 -7.16 3.53 -7.69
N TRP A 152 -7.93 2.72 -6.96
CA TRP A 152 -8.64 1.56 -7.51
C TRP A 152 -10.08 1.86 -7.96
N SER A 153 -10.82 2.68 -7.19
CA SER A 153 -12.24 2.97 -7.45
C SER A 153 -12.57 3.47 -8.87
N PRO A 154 -11.67 4.16 -9.61
CA PRO A 154 -11.92 4.60 -10.98
C PRO A 154 -12.27 3.46 -11.93
N LEU A 155 -11.90 2.21 -11.65
CA LEU A 155 -12.29 1.08 -12.48
C LEU A 155 -13.81 0.88 -12.49
N LYS A 156 -14.42 0.90 -11.30
CA LYS A 156 -15.87 0.73 -11.13
C LYS A 156 -16.65 2.01 -11.46
N GLU A 157 -16.05 3.18 -11.22
CA GLU A 157 -16.71 4.47 -11.42
C GLU A 157 -16.64 4.97 -12.86
N LYS A 158 -15.50 4.77 -13.54
CA LYS A 158 -15.18 5.35 -14.86
C LYS A 158 -14.86 4.28 -15.90
N GLY A 159 -14.18 3.21 -15.51
CA GLY A 159 -13.85 2.05 -16.35
C GLY A 159 -12.74 2.31 -17.39
N PHE A 160 -11.94 1.28 -17.66
CA PHE A 160 -11.07 1.27 -18.83
C PHE A 160 -11.90 1.08 -20.10
N GLY A 161 -12.81 0.10 -20.07
CA GLY A 161 -13.53 -0.35 -21.25
C GLY A 161 -12.68 -1.24 -22.16
N ASN A 162 -12.91 -1.15 -23.47
CA ASN A 162 -12.22 -2.01 -24.44
C ASN A 162 -10.85 -1.49 -24.87
N ASP A 163 -10.63 -0.18 -24.77
CA ASP A 163 -9.40 0.48 -25.17
C ASP A 163 -8.49 0.65 -23.96
N LEU A 164 -7.43 -0.14 -23.93
CA LEU A 164 -6.46 -0.18 -22.85
C LEU A 164 -5.21 0.64 -23.16
N GLN A 165 -5.15 1.34 -24.30
CA GLN A 165 -3.97 2.10 -24.68
C GLN A 165 -3.84 3.33 -23.78
N TYR A 166 -2.66 3.51 -23.18
CA TYR A 166 -2.44 4.51 -22.14
C TYR A 166 -2.72 5.95 -22.61
N ASP A 167 -2.36 6.29 -23.85
CA ASP A 167 -2.58 7.64 -24.39
C ASP A 167 -4.05 8.01 -24.53
N ASN A 168 -4.94 7.02 -24.61
CA ASN A 168 -6.38 7.23 -24.70
C ASN A 168 -7.02 7.47 -23.33
N ILE A 169 -6.26 7.25 -22.25
CA ILE A 169 -6.67 7.55 -20.87
C ILE A 169 -6.37 9.03 -20.58
N LYS A 170 -7.41 9.87 -20.67
CA LYS A 170 -7.33 11.31 -20.38
C LYS A 170 -7.58 11.67 -18.92
N ASP A 171 -8.30 10.80 -18.20
CA ASP A 171 -8.67 11.02 -16.81
C ASP A 171 -7.52 10.64 -15.88
N ASN A 172 -7.11 11.57 -15.01
CA ASN A 172 -5.96 11.36 -14.13
C ASN A 172 -6.20 10.25 -13.09
N ASP A 173 -7.42 10.04 -12.62
CA ASP A 173 -7.72 8.97 -11.67
C ASP A 173 -7.62 7.60 -12.37
N VAL A 174 -8.05 7.52 -13.63
CA VAL A 174 -7.86 6.30 -14.44
C VAL A 174 -6.39 6.08 -14.81
N LYS A 175 -5.58 7.15 -14.95
CA LYS A 175 -4.12 7.02 -15.09
C LYS A 175 -3.47 6.48 -13.81
N ALA A 176 -3.93 6.93 -12.64
CA ALA A 176 -3.45 6.40 -11.37
C ALA A 176 -3.77 4.90 -11.22
N LEU A 177 -5.00 4.50 -11.58
CA LEU A 177 -5.39 3.10 -11.70
C LEU A 177 -4.47 2.34 -12.67
N ALA A 178 -4.15 2.92 -13.82
CA ALA A 178 -3.29 2.28 -14.82
C ALA A 178 -1.91 1.92 -14.24
N ASN A 179 -1.31 2.77 -13.41
CA ASN A 179 -0.04 2.43 -12.74
C ASN A 179 -0.19 1.22 -11.81
N VAL A 180 -1.29 1.12 -11.06
CA VAL A 180 -1.56 -0.02 -10.14
C VAL A 180 -1.61 -1.33 -10.91
N VAL A 181 -2.23 -1.33 -12.09
CA VAL A 181 -2.50 -2.54 -12.89
C VAL A 181 -1.64 -2.68 -14.15
N TYR A 182 -0.55 -1.92 -14.28
CA TYR A 182 0.34 -2.06 -15.42
C TYR A 182 1.01 -3.43 -15.41
N ASP A 183 0.77 -4.26 -16.43
CA ASP A 183 1.12 -5.70 -16.36
C ASP A 183 2.63 -5.95 -16.35
N LYS A 184 3.43 -5.04 -16.92
CA LYS A 184 4.90 -5.13 -16.96
C LYS A 184 5.61 -4.59 -15.71
N THR A 185 4.92 -3.84 -14.86
CA THR A 185 5.51 -3.41 -13.58
C THR A 185 5.78 -4.62 -12.71
N ALA A 186 7.01 -4.73 -12.21
CA ALA A 186 7.46 -5.83 -11.35
C ALA A 186 7.78 -5.38 -9.92
N LYS A 187 8.05 -4.09 -9.72
CA LYS A 187 8.46 -3.54 -8.42
C LYS A 187 7.74 -2.24 -8.12
N MET A 188 7.43 -2.07 -6.85
CA MET A 188 6.85 -0.86 -6.30
C MET A 188 7.48 -0.50 -4.95
N GLY A 189 7.43 0.77 -4.57
CA GLY A 189 7.83 1.21 -3.24
C GLY A 189 7.11 2.50 -2.90
N CYS A 190 6.73 2.67 -1.64
CA CYS A 190 5.93 3.81 -1.22
C CYS A 190 6.50 4.46 0.03
N ALA A 191 6.16 5.73 0.23
CA ALA A 191 6.42 6.46 1.45
C ALA A 191 5.18 7.24 1.88
N ALA A 192 5.03 7.45 3.18
CA ALA A 192 3.98 8.29 3.74
C ALA A 192 4.58 9.27 4.74
N ARG A 193 4.03 10.49 4.79
CA ARG A 193 4.50 11.53 5.70
C ARG A 193 3.33 12.37 6.20
N THR A 194 3.24 12.48 7.52
CA THR A 194 2.37 13.46 8.19
C THR A 194 3.07 14.81 8.26
N CYS A 195 2.38 15.85 7.82
CA CYS A 195 2.82 17.24 7.92
C CYS A 195 1.85 18.05 8.77
N LYS A 196 2.03 17.96 10.11
CA LYS A 196 1.16 18.61 11.10
C LYS A 196 0.96 20.11 10.88
N PRO A 197 1.99 20.93 10.56
CA PRO A 197 1.79 22.36 10.33
C PRO A 197 0.89 22.67 9.13
N GLN A 198 0.77 21.74 8.19
CA GLN A 198 -0.09 21.84 7.01
C GLN A 198 -1.46 21.18 7.22
N GLY A 199 -1.64 20.43 8.31
CA GLY A 199 -2.85 19.66 8.56
C GLY A 199 -3.10 18.58 7.51
N ILE A 200 -2.06 17.98 6.92
CA ILE A 200 -2.19 16.91 5.91
C ILE A 200 -1.31 15.70 6.21
N ILE A 201 -1.68 14.58 5.62
CA ILE A 201 -0.83 13.39 5.45
C ILE A 201 -0.80 13.03 3.96
N VAL A 202 0.38 12.66 3.46
CA VAL A 202 0.59 12.33 2.05
C VAL A 202 1.16 10.94 1.88
N VAL A 203 0.83 10.30 0.76
CA VAL A 203 1.39 9.03 0.30
C VAL A 203 1.92 9.21 -1.11
N ASP A 204 3.11 8.71 -1.34
CA ASP A 204 3.74 8.63 -2.66
C ASP A 204 4.14 7.17 -2.91
N CYS A 205 3.72 6.61 -4.04
CA CYS A 205 4.08 5.28 -4.49
C CYS A 205 4.75 5.38 -5.88
N ARG A 206 5.91 4.73 -6.01
CA ARG A 206 6.68 4.67 -7.25
C ARG A 206 6.71 3.26 -7.80
N TYR A 207 6.74 3.17 -9.13
CA TYR A 207 6.75 1.92 -9.88
C TYR A 207 8.00 1.87 -10.75
N ASN A 208 8.61 0.68 -10.91
CA ASN A 208 9.86 0.55 -11.66
C ASN A 208 9.68 0.72 -13.17
N GLU A 209 8.48 0.49 -13.69
CA GLU A 209 8.14 0.66 -15.09
C GLU A 209 7.19 1.85 -15.27
N LYS A 210 7.42 2.60 -16.34
CA LYS A 210 6.52 3.67 -16.78
C LYS A 210 5.74 3.18 -18.00
N ILE A 211 4.46 3.49 -18.05
CA ILE A 211 3.62 3.16 -19.21
C ILE A 211 3.98 4.11 -20.34
N ALA A 212 4.59 3.59 -21.40
CA ALA A 212 4.96 4.39 -22.55
C ALA A 212 3.74 4.72 -23.41
N ALA A 213 3.86 5.81 -24.18
CA ALA A 213 2.88 6.18 -25.20
C ALA A 213 2.65 5.02 -26.19
N GLY A 214 1.41 4.83 -26.61
CA GLY A 214 0.98 3.76 -27.51
C GLY A 214 0.89 2.36 -26.89
N VAL A 215 1.27 2.18 -25.62
CA VAL A 215 1.28 0.88 -24.94
C VAL A 215 -0.03 0.64 -24.19
N ASN A 216 -0.52 -0.59 -24.23
CA ASN A 216 -1.65 -1.02 -23.41
C ASN A 216 -1.26 -1.10 -21.93
N VAL A 217 -2.18 -0.73 -21.03
CA VAL A 217 -2.01 -0.91 -19.58
C VAL A 217 -1.81 -2.38 -19.23
N TYR A 218 -2.51 -3.28 -19.91
CA TYR A 218 -2.22 -4.71 -19.82
C TYR A 218 -2.65 -5.42 -21.09
N GLU A 219 -1.98 -6.53 -21.39
CA GLU A 219 -2.37 -7.38 -22.50
C GLU A 219 -3.54 -8.28 -22.08
N THR A 220 -4.65 -8.24 -22.81
CA THR A 220 -5.82 -9.09 -22.53
C THR A 220 -5.59 -10.53 -22.97
N GLY A 221 -6.22 -11.48 -22.28
CA GLY A 221 -6.18 -12.90 -22.62
C GLY A 221 -7.50 -13.60 -22.34
N LYS A 222 -7.68 -14.82 -22.87
CA LYS A 222 -8.85 -15.66 -22.56
C LYS A 222 -8.94 -16.01 -21.07
N ARG A 223 -7.79 -16.12 -20.40
CA ARG A 223 -7.61 -16.35 -18.96
C ARG A 223 -6.25 -15.80 -18.54
N SER A 224 -6.07 -15.59 -17.25
CA SER A 224 -4.76 -15.19 -16.69
C SER A 224 -3.70 -16.28 -16.81
N CYS A 225 -2.44 -15.85 -16.76
CA CYS A 225 -1.26 -16.71 -16.82
C CYS A 225 -1.17 -17.61 -18.06
N ASN A 226 -1.59 -17.13 -19.24
CA ASN A 226 -1.72 -17.99 -20.42
C ASN A 226 -1.10 -17.39 -21.71
N PRO A 227 0.23 -17.52 -21.90
CA PRO A 227 1.23 -17.93 -20.90
C PRO A 227 1.79 -16.73 -20.11
N CYS A 228 2.37 -17.03 -18.94
CA CYS A 228 3.28 -16.08 -18.28
C CYS A 228 4.54 -15.83 -19.12
N PRO A 229 5.27 -14.72 -18.90
CA PRO A 229 6.53 -14.45 -19.60
C PRO A 229 7.57 -15.55 -19.32
N THR A 230 8.55 -15.67 -20.22
CA THR A 230 9.63 -16.67 -20.09
C THR A 230 10.29 -16.60 -18.71
N GLY A 231 10.46 -17.77 -18.09
CA GLY A 231 11.07 -17.90 -16.76
C GLY A 231 10.13 -17.60 -15.59
N LYS A 232 8.84 -17.34 -15.85
CA LYS A 232 7.81 -17.16 -14.81
C LYS A 232 6.74 -18.22 -14.89
N THR A 233 6.09 -18.44 -13.76
CA THR A 233 4.95 -19.35 -13.60
C THR A 233 3.74 -18.60 -13.05
N CYS A 234 2.56 -19.19 -13.13
CA CYS A 234 1.42 -18.62 -12.42
C CYS A 234 1.58 -18.83 -10.91
N SER A 235 1.36 -17.79 -10.12
CA SER A 235 1.34 -17.88 -8.66
C SER A 235 0.35 -18.95 -8.19
N LYS A 236 0.59 -19.50 -6.98
CA LYS A 236 -0.28 -20.55 -6.41
C LYS A 236 -1.75 -20.14 -6.28
N LEU A 237 -2.00 -18.84 -6.06
CA LEU A 237 -3.34 -18.28 -5.97
C LEU A 237 -3.96 -17.91 -7.33
N GLY A 238 -3.20 -18.05 -8.42
CA GLY A 238 -3.60 -17.68 -9.76
C GLY A 238 -3.55 -16.16 -10.02
N GLY A 239 -3.82 -15.78 -11.27
CA GLY A 239 -3.97 -14.38 -11.69
C GLY A 239 -2.68 -13.62 -11.95
N LEU A 240 -1.61 -13.91 -11.19
CA LEU A 240 -0.33 -13.22 -11.28
C LEU A 240 0.80 -14.16 -11.69
N CYS A 241 1.76 -13.64 -12.45
CA CYS A 241 2.98 -14.30 -12.88
C CYS A 241 4.14 -13.99 -11.92
N VAL A 242 4.81 -15.05 -11.45
CA VAL A 242 5.93 -15.03 -10.49
C VAL A 242 7.14 -15.75 -11.05
#